data_AF-A0AA47EG36-F1
#
_entry.id   AF-A0AA47EG36-F1
#
_cell.length_a   1.000
_cell.length_b   1.000
_cell.length_c   1.000
_cell.angle_alpha   90.00
_cell.angle_beta   90.00
_cell.angle_gamma   90.00
#
_symmetry.space_group_name_H-M   'P 1'
#
loop_
_entity.id
_entity.type
_entity.pdbx_description
1 polymer ?
#
loop_
_entity_poly.entity_id
_entity_poly.type
_entity_poly.pdbx_seq_one_letter_code
_entity_poly.pdbx_strand_id
1 'polypeptide(L)' 'MRILGLFDIYFLAMMLIEGTIVLTVDARFFKKSGSVILSRKAHTIGWISIIIAIILFIIRWMI' A
#
# COMPACT_ATOMS: atom_id res chain seq x y z
N MET A 1 7.36 18.27 13.70
CA MET A 1 7.04 18.05 12.26
C MET A 1 5.58 17.61 12.12
N ARG A 2 4.65 18.56 11.93
CA ARG A 2 3.19 18.34 12.05
C ARG A 2 2.63 17.29 11.08
N ILE A 3 3.26 17.15 9.90
CA ILE A 3 2.92 16.14 8.88
C ILE A 3 3.34 14.72 9.28
N LEU A 4 4.48 14.53 9.95
CA LEU A 4 4.89 13.20 10.41
C LEU A 4 3.95 12.64 11.49
N GLY A 5 3.26 13.52 12.23
CA GLY A 5 2.22 13.13 13.17
C GLY A 5 1.07 12.33 12.54
N LEU A 6 0.84 12.50 11.24
CA LEU A 6 -0.22 11.83 10.47
C LEU A 6 0.07 10.36 10.15
N PHE A 7 1.34 9.94 10.17
CA PHE A 7 1.74 8.55 9.85
C PHE A 7 1.62 7.62 11.06
N ASP A 8 0.47 7.67 11.72
CA ASP A 8 0.21 6.92 12.95
C ASP A 8 -0.22 5.47 12.72
N ILE A 9 -0.60 4.80 13.81
CA ILE A 9 -1.05 3.41 13.76
C ILE A 9 -2.29 3.26 12.86
N TYR A 10 -3.15 4.28 12.78
CA TYR A 10 -4.34 4.29 11.93
C TYR A 10 -3.97 4.45 10.47
N PHE A 11 -3.02 5.33 10.15
CA PHE A 11 -2.44 5.42 8.80
C PHE A 11 -1.84 4.09 8.35
N LEU A 12 -1.02 3.46 9.22
CA LEU A 12 -0.41 2.16 8.91
C LEU A 12 -1.48 1.09 8.65
N ALA A 13 -2.50 1.01 9.51
CA ALA A 13 -3.60 0.06 9.34
C ALA A 13 -4.37 0.31 8.03
N MET A 14 -4.66 1.57 7.70
CA MET A 14 -5.37 1.93 6.47
C MET A 14 -4.56 1.55 5.22
N MET A 15 -3.27 1.86 5.21
CA MET A 15 -2.36 1.52 4.11
C MET A 15 -2.18 0.00 3.92
N LEU A 16 -2.16 -0.77 5.01
CA LEU A 16 -2.12 -2.23 4.95
C LEU A 16 -3.41 -2.79 4.33
N ILE A 17 -4.57 -2.24 4.70
CA ILE A 17 -5.86 -2.63 4.13
C ILE A 17 -5.90 -2.29 2.64
N GLU A 18 -5.64 -1.04 2.25
CA GLU A 18 -5.62 -0.61 0.85
C GLU A 18 -4.61 -1.40 0.02
N GLY A 19 -3.38 -1.54 0.52
CA GLY A 19 -2.34 -2.33 -0.15
C GLY A 19 -2.78 -3.77 -0.39
N THR A 20 -3.46 -4.40 0.59
CA THR A 20 -4.00 -5.76 0.45
C THR A 20 -5.15 -5.81 -0.56
N ILE A 21 -6.01 -4.80 -0.61
CA ILE A 21 -7.09 -4.71 -1.60
C ILE A 21 -6.49 -4.61 -3.01
N VAL A 22 -5.50 -3.74 -3.23
CA VAL A 22 -4.83 -3.58 -4.52
C VAL A 22 -4.14 -4.88 -4.95
N LEU A 23 -3.44 -5.53 -4.02
CA LEU A 23 -2.76 -6.81 -4.26
C LEU A 23 -3.71 -7.95 -4.62
N THR A 24 -4.97 -7.91 -4.15
CA THR A 24 -5.87 -9.06 -4.24
C THR A 24 -7.09 -8.82 -5.11
N VAL A 25 -7.81 -7.72 -4.92
CA VAL A 25 -9.03 -7.36 -5.63
C VAL A 25 -8.65 -6.81 -7.01
N ASP A 26 -7.87 -5.74 -7.05
CA ASP A 26 -7.52 -5.07 -8.31
C ASP A 26 -6.66 -5.98 -9.18
N ALA A 27 -5.64 -6.62 -8.61
CA ALA A 27 -4.81 -7.56 -9.34
C ALA A 27 -5.60 -8.73 -9.93
N ARG A 28 -6.60 -9.27 -9.21
CA ARG A 28 -7.49 -10.33 -9.74
C ARG A 28 -8.46 -9.80 -10.79
N PHE A 29 -8.99 -8.59 -10.60
CA PHE A 29 -9.86 -7.94 -11.58
C PHE A 29 -9.14 -7.74 -12.91
N PHE A 30 -7.94 -7.18 -12.91
CA PHE A 30 -7.13 -7.00 -14.12
C PHE A 30 -6.73 -8.32 -14.77
N LYS A 31 -6.44 -9.35 -13.97
CA LYS A 31 -6.17 -10.70 -14.50
C LYS A 31 -7.41 -11.28 -15.20
N LYS A 32 -8.61 -11.08 -14.62
CA LYS A 32 -9.89 -11.53 -15.19
C LYS A 32 -10.30 -10.74 -16.42
N SER A 33 -9.93 -9.45 -16.52
CA SER A 33 -10.18 -8.62 -17.71
C SER A 33 -9.22 -8.89 -18.87
N GLY A 34 -8.32 -9.87 -18.74
CA GLY A 34 -7.32 -10.22 -19.77
C GLY A 34 -6.07 -9.35 -19.75
N SER A 35 -5.96 -8.41 -18.81
CA SER A 35 -4.86 -7.44 -18.73
C SER A 35 -3.78 -7.85 -17.72
N VAL A 36 -2.96 -8.84 -18.10
CA VAL A 36 -1.88 -9.39 -17.25
C VAL A 36 -0.84 -8.33 -16.84
N ILE A 37 -0.56 -7.35 -17.72
CA ILE A 37 0.37 -6.25 -17.43
C ILE A 37 -0.18 -5.36 -16.30
N LEU A 38 -1.47 -5.02 -16.34
CA LEU A 38 -2.12 -4.23 -15.30
C LEU A 38 -2.20 -5.00 -13.98
N SER A 39 -2.44 -6.31 -14.03
CA SER A 39 -2.41 -7.19 -12.85
C SER A 39 -1.05 -7.19 -12.16
N ARG A 40 0.05 -7.30 -12.94
CA ARG A 40 1.40 -7.20 -12.38
C ARG A 40 1.69 -5.82 -11.80
N LYS A 41 1.29 -4.75 -12.50
CA LYS A 41 1.45 -3.38 -11.99
C LYS A 41 0.69 -3.16 -10.70
N ALA A 42 -0.55 -3.65 -10.57
CA ALA A 42 -1.31 -3.59 -9.33
C ALA A 42 -0.58 -4.31 -8.20
N HIS A 43 -0.02 -5.49 -8.46
CA HIS A 43 0.80 -6.18 -7.46
C HIS A 43 2.02 -5.36 -7.01
N THR A 44 2.74 -4.78 -7.96
CA THR A 44 3.91 -3.94 -7.66
C THR A 44 3.51 -2.68 -6.87
N ILE A 45 2.43 -2.00 -7.26
CA ILE A 45 1.94 -0.81 -6.56
C ILE A 45 1.52 -1.15 -5.14
N GLY A 46 0.73 -2.20 -4.95
CA GLY A 46 0.29 -2.62 -3.61
C GLY A 46 1.45 -2.93 -2.67
N TRP A 47 2.48 -3.64 -3.15
CA TRP A 47 3.69 -3.89 -2.36
C TRP A 47 4.48 -2.62 -2.05
N ILE A 48 4.70 -1.75 -3.04
CA ILE A 48 5.42 -0.49 -2.85
C ILE A 48 4.70 0.40 -1.83
N SER A 49 3.37 0.51 -1.93
CA SER A 49 2.56 1.30 -1.00
C SER A 49 2.70 0.83 0.44
N ILE A 50 2.67 -0.49 0.67
CA ILE A 50 2.87 -1.08 2.00
C ILE A 50 4.29 -0.79 2.52
N ILE A 51 5.32 -0.97 1.69
CA ILE A 51 6.71 -0.73 2.07
C ILE A 51 6.92 0.74 2.47
N ILE A 52 6.40 1.68 1.66
CA ILE A 52 6.50 3.12 1.96
C ILE A 52 5.77 3.44 3.27
N ALA A 53 4.58 2.89 3.50
CA ALA A 53 3.83 3.11 4.73
C ALA A 53 4.60 2.63 5.98
N ILE A 54 5.23 1.46 5.90
CA ILE A 54 6.07 0.92 6.97
C ILE A 54 7.26 1.83 7.24
N ILE A 55 7.97 2.27 6.19
CA ILE A 55 9.13 3.17 6.34
C ILE A 55 8.71 4.48 7.02
N LEU A 56 7.61 5.09 6.58
CA LEU A 56 7.11 6.35 7.15
C LEU A 56 6.70 6.19 8.62
N PHE A 57 6.08 5.06 8.98
CA PHE A 57 5.72 4.75 10.36
C PHE A 57 6.97 4.60 11.25
N ILE A 58 8.01 3.91 10.77
CA ILE A 58 9.28 3.75 11.50
C ILE A 58 9.98 5.10 11.68
N ILE A 59 10.06 5.92 10.63
CA ILE A 59 10.65 7.26 10.69
C ILE A 59 9.93 8.12 11.73
N ARG A 60 8.60 8.08 11.76
CA ARG A 60 7.80 8.77 12.78
C ARG A 60 8.11 8.25 14.19
N TRP A 61 8.31 6.95 14.35
CA TRP A 61 8.63 6.37 15.67
C TRP A 61 10.02 6.78 16.18
N MET A 62 10.98 7.03 15.29
CA MET A 62 12.34 7.42 15.65
C MET A 62 12.50 8.90 16.02
N ILE A 63 11.54 9.77 15.67
CA ILE A 63 11.60 11.23 15.85
C ILE A 63 10.68 11.65 16.99
#